data_AF-A0A3B1CUD2-F1
#
_entry.id   AF-A0A3B1CUD2-F1
#
_cell.length_a   1.000
_cell.length_b   1.000
_cell.length_c   1.000
_cell.angle_alpha   90.00
_cell.angle_beta   90.00
_cell.angle_gamma   90.00
#
_symmetry.space_group_name_H-M   'P 1'
#
loop_
_entity.id
_entity.type
_entity.pdbx_description
1 polymer ?
#
loop_
_entity_poly.entity_id
_entity_poly.type
_entity_poly.pdbx_seq_one_letter_code
_entity_poly.pdbx_strand_id
1 'polypeptide(L)'
;MLSKGVISIVITIVSVLIIVRTTVASTNVPVGDDTYNVLLRLEAEGIIQSALLATRPLSRMEVARLILEAERNSEGKSPFIQQLVQVLKKRFRDERGGTKHISNEYIKPLDSVYARYIYSDSDPQEIIYNNDGDNYKEGSNARFGLTSRGNLGRTSFFINPEVRYSDSDADTDIIMKRAYGILSFAGLEIELGKDSQWWGPGHHGSILLSNNPEPMKIIKITNPHPVLLPWVFKYLGPFNFTVFATELEKERVVPNPYLWGMRFNFKPIPYFEIGLQRTALLGGEGRSEDLKTWWDSFTGMGENPAVDIAGDPENAEAGDQRMGCDIKLTLPLKWQPLQLYAEAAGEDEAGGLPTKWAYLGGIYLPRLPGLERIDFRAEYANTYLKNLPNVWYNHDIYRTGYRYKGRVIGHHMGTDSRDLFFEMTYRVPEINGWIKLSYDMEKHNLSSTVNPTKIESSVGVKFDVGGGVSMEGRYISGRLKDYEDLSDKQSRINLMSFELSYNF
;
A
#
# COMPACT_ATOMS: atom_id res chain seq x y z
N MET A 1 -9.31 16.21 -24.71
CA MET A 1 -9.79 17.50 -24.15
C MET A 1 -9.90 17.45 -22.62
N LEU A 2 -10.30 16.30 -22.03
CA LEU A 2 -10.30 16.06 -20.59
C LEU A 2 -8.90 16.02 -19.93
N SER A 3 -7.90 15.39 -20.57
CA SER A 3 -6.52 15.34 -20.05
C SER A 3 -5.91 16.74 -19.82
N LYS A 4 -5.98 17.60 -20.85
CA LYS A 4 -5.51 19.01 -20.76
C LYS A 4 -6.19 19.83 -19.66
N GLY A 5 -7.47 19.57 -19.38
CA GLY A 5 -8.23 20.27 -18.33
C GLY A 5 -7.83 19.85 -16.91
N VAL A 6 -7.65 18.55 -16.68
CA VAL A 6 -7.19 18.00 -15.38
C VAL A 6 -5.78 18.49 -15.06
N ILE A 7 -4.90 18.58 -16.06
CA ILE A 7 -3.50 19.04 -15.91
C ILE A 7 -3.42 20.52 -15.50
N SER A 8 -4.19 21.40 -16.15
CA SER A 8 -4.22 22.82 -15.77
C SER A 8 -4.71 22.99 -14.34
N ILE A 9 -5.62 22.13 -13.87
CA ILE A 9 -6.12 22.12 -12.50
C ILE A 9 -5.04 21.61 -11.54
N VAL A 10 -4.34 20.51 -11.86
CA VAL A 10 -3.26 19.95 -11.04
C VAL A 10 -2.11 20.94 -10.87
N ILE A 11 -1.62 21.54 -11.97
CA ILE A 11 -0.54 22.54 -11.92
C ILE A 11 -0.97 23.76 -11.09
N THR A 12 -2.22 24.21 -11.23
CA THR A 12 -2.76 25.32 -10.42
C THR A 12 -2.87 24.93 -8.95
N ILE A 13 -3.33 23.72 -8.63
CA ILE A 13 -3.44 23.19 -7.27
C ILE A 13 -2.06 23.12 -6.61
N VAL A 14 -1.07 22.49 -7.28
CA VAL A 14 0.30 22.35 -6.76
C VAL A 14 0.97 23.71 -6.56
N SER A 15 0.75 24.66 -7.47
CA SER A 15 1.30 26.02 -7.35
C SER A 15 0.74 26.79 -6.14
N VAL A 16 -0.50 26.51 -5.72
CA VAL A 16 -1.11 27.17 -4.54
C VAL A 16 -0.75 26.49 -3.21
N LEU A 17 -0.31 25.22 -3.24
CA LEU A 17 0.18 24.53 -2.03
C LEU A 17 1.46 25.16 -1.45
N ILE A 18 2.16 26.00 -2.22
CA ILE A 18 3.40 26.70 -1.84
C ILE A 18 3.19 27.75 -0.72
N ILE A 19 1.95 28.04 -0.31
CA ILE A 19 1.62 29.03 0.74
C ILE A 19 1.57 28.42 2.16
N VAL A 20 1.82 27.12 2.32
CA VAL A 20 1.77 26.45 3.63
C VAL A 20 3.06 26.66 4.43
N ARG A 21 2.92 26.92 5.74
CA ARG A 21 4.06 27.07 6.67
C ARG A 21 4.93 25.81 6.64
N THR A 22 6.25 25.99 6.70
CA THR A 22 7.20 24.88 6.83
C THR A 22 6.85 24.02 8.04
N THR A 23 6.57 22.75 7.79
CA THR A 23 6.30 21.73 8.80
C THR A 23 7.59 21.04 9.22
N VAL A 24 7.52 20.33 10.34
CA VAL A 24 8.58 19.39 10.73
C VAL A 24 8.44 18.14 9.86
N ALA A 25 9.56 17.64 9.35
CA ALA A 25 9.57 16.40 8.59
C ALA A 25 9.24 15.22 9.49
N SER A 26 8.57 14.20 8.97
CA SER A 26 8.23 13.01 9.74
C SER A 26 8.51 11.74 8.96
N THR A 27 9.13 10.75 9.60
CA THR A 27 9.22 9.40 9.02
C THR A 27 7.82 8.82 8.81
N ASN A 28 7.75 7.79 7.97
CA ASN A 28 6.52 7.10 7.61
C ASN A 28 6.16 5.99 8.59
N VAL A 29 4.88 5.65 8.65
CA VAL A 29 4.38 4.39 9.22
C VAL A 29 4.41 3.32 8.14
N PRO A 30 5.16 2.21 8.30
CA PRO A 30 5.28 1.17 7.28
C PRO A 30 3.93 0.65 6.80
N VAL A 31 3.73 0.47 5.48
CA VAL A 31 2.44 0.09 4.85
C VAL A 31 1.71 -1.09 5.52
N GLY A 32 2.43 -2.11 5.96
CA GLY A 32 1.88 -3.31 6.61
C GLY A 32 1.65 -3.17 8.13
N ASP A 33 1.81 -1.98 8.70
CA ASP A 33 1.73 -1.77 10.13
C ASP A 33 0.29 -1.81 10.68
N ASP A 34 0.08 -2.48 11.81
CA ASP A 34 -1.24 -2.62 12.47
C ASP A 34 -1.92 -1.30 12.86
N THR A 35 -1.19 -0.19 12.88
CA THR A 35 -1.74 1.16 13.09
C THR A 35 -2.87 1.44 12.10
N TYR A 36 -2.74 1.02 10.84
CA TYR A 36 -3.78 1.23 9.83
C TYR A 36 -5.08 0.49 10.17
N ASN A 37 -4.98 -0.71 10.74
CA ASN A 37 -6.15 -1.49 11.16
C ASN A 37 -6.93 -0.77 12.27
N VAL A 38 -6.24 -0.15 13.22
CA VAL A 38 -6.88 0.64 14.30
C VAL A 38 -7.45 1.96 13.75
N LEU A 39 -6.75 2.64 12.85
CA LEU A 39 -7.25 3.87 12.21
C LEU A 39 -8.52 3.59 11.39
N LEU A 40 -8.54 2.52 10.58
CA LEU A 40 -9.72 2.10 9.83
C LEU A 40 -10.90 1.79 10.75
N ARG A 41 -10.65 1.10 11.87
CA ARG A 41 -11.65 0.81 12.92
C ARG A 41 -12.27 2.10 13.47
N LEU A 42 -11.44 3.11 13.77
CA LEU A 42 -11.87 4.40 14.29
C LEU A 42 -12.59 5.25 13.22
N GLU A 43 -12.15 5.19 11.97
CA GLU A 43 -12.80 5.88 10.84
C GLU A 43 -14.20 5.33 10.60
N ALA A 44 -14.33 4.00 10.53
CA ALA A 44 -15.59 3.31 10.29
C ALA A 44 -16.64 3.59 11.38
N GLU A 45 -16.21 3.78 12.62
CA GLU A 45 -17.06 4.19 13.76
C GLU A 45 -17.35 5.70 13.80
N GLY A 46 -16.82 6.48 12.85
CA GLY A 46 -17.00 7.93 12.76
C GLY A 46 -16.22 8.73 13.81
N ILE A 47 -15.23 8.12 14.46
CA ILE A 47 -14.38 8.74 15.49
C ILE A 47 -13.32 9.64 14.84
N ILE A 48 -12.75 9.21 13.71
CA ILE A 48 -11.93 10.06 12.85
C ILE A 48 -12.65 10.28 11.51
N GLN A 49 -12.70 11.52 11.08
CA GLN A 49 -13.48 11.99 9.93
C GLN A 49 -12.60 12.65 8.87
N SER A 50 -11.49 13.25 9.29
CA SER A 50 -10.57 13.95 8.38
C SER A 50 -9.47 13.07 7.76
N ALA A 51 -9.42 11.79 8.12
CA ALA A 51 -8.38 10.86 7.65
C ALA A 51 -8.50 10.57 6.15
N LEU A 52 -7.38 10.46 5.43
CA LEU A 52 -7.33 9.89 4.08
C LEU A 52 -6.52 8.60 4.18
N LEU A 53 -7.20 7.45 4.27
CA LEU A 53 -6.58 6.16 4.59
C LEU A 53 -6.38 5.25 3.37
N ALA A 54 -6.86 5.66 2.18
CA ALA A 54 -6.64 4.93 0.93
C ALA A 54 -5.25 5.19 0.33
N THR A 55 -4.34 5.86 1.03
CA THR A 55 -2.94 6.05 0.59
C THR A 55 -2.00 5.81 1.74
N ARG A 56 -1.03 4.94 1.48
CA ARG A 56 0.02 4.60 2.42
C ARG A 56 1.38 4.71 1.72
N PRO A 57 2.44 5.06 2.46
CA PRO A 57 2.43 5.25 3.90
C PRO A 57 1.94 6.64 4.34
N LEU A 58 1.37 6.72 5.54
CA LEU A 58 1.12 7.97 6.24
C LEU A 58 2.36 8.39 7.02
N SER A 59 2.60 9.69 7.11
CA SER A 59 3.60 10.23 8.03
C SER A 59 3.18 9.96 9.48
N ARG A 60 4.15 9.69 10.36
CA ARG A 60 3.88 9.50 11.79
C ARG A 60 3.24 10.74 12.43
N MET A 61 3.57 11.94 11.96
CA MET A 61 2.90 13.17 12.38
C MET A 61 1.42 13.19 11.94
N GLU A 62 1.07 12.70 10.76
CA GLU A 62 -0.33 12.63 10.32
C GLU A 62 -1.11 11.67 11.21
N VAL A 63 -0.51 10.53 11.56
CA VAL A 63 -1.09 9.64 12.56
C VAL A 63 -1.27 10.35 13.91
N ALA A 64 -0.28 11.09 14.39
CA ALA A 64 -0.41 11.86 15.63
C ALA A 64 -1.56 12.88 15.59
N ARG A 65 -1.74 13.58 14.45
CA ARG A 65 -2.87 14.49 14.21
C ARG A 65 -4.21 13.76 14.29
N LEU A 66 -4.32 12.58 13.67
CA LEU A 66 -5.52 11.74 13.71
C LEU A 66 -5.82 11.20 15.11
N ILE A 67 -4.80 10.86 15.90
CA ILE A 67 -5.00 10.46 17.30
C ILE A 67 -5.57 11.61 18.12
N LEU A 68 -5.13 12.85 17.89
CA LEU A 68 -5.70 14.03 18.57
C LEU A 68 -7.17 14.26 18.21
N GLU A 69 -7.56 14.02 16.96
CA GLU A 69 -8.97 14.01 16.56
C GLU A 69 -9.74 12.90 17.25
N ALA A 70 -9.20 11.68 17.24
CA ALA A 70 -9.83 10.52 17.83
C ALA A 70 -10.05 10.70 19.34
N GLU A 71 -9.07 11.27 20.05
CA GLU A 71 -9.16 11.56 21.48
C GLU A 71 -10.35 12.46 21.79
N ARG A 72 -10.46 13.61 21.11
CA ARG A 72 -11.59 14.54 21.28
C ARG A 72 -12.93 13.88 20.99
N ASN A 73 -12.99 13.06 19.94
CA ASN A 73 -14.24 12.44 19.48
C ASN A 73 -14.59 11.14 20.22
N SER A 74 -13.66 10.59 20.99
CA SER A 74 -13.84 9.37 21.79
C SER A 74 -14.45 9.61 23.16
N GLU A 75 -14.56 10.88 23.58
CA GLU A 75 -15.22 11.24 24.84
C GLU A 75 -16.68 10.76 24.84
N GLY A 76 -17.06 10.02 25.89
CA GLY A 76 -18.41 9.44 26.02
C GLY A 76 -18.69 8.24 25.10
N LYS A 77 -17.69 7.73 24.36
CA LYS A 77 -17.80 6.46 23.62
C LYS A 77 -17.54 5.26 24.52
N SER A 78 -17.75 4.06 24.01
CA SER A 78 -17.54 2.82 24.76
C SER A 78 -16.09 2.71 25.28
N PRO A 79 -15.87 1.99 26.40
CA PRO A 79 -14.53 1.70 26.89
C PRO A 79 -13.62 1.06 25.83
N PHE A 80 -14.18 0.24 24.95
CA PHE A 80 -13.46 -0.37 23.84
C PHE A 80 -12.87 0.68 22.87
N ILE A 81 -13.67 1.65 22.42
CA ILE A 81 -13.21 2.72 21.54
C ILE A 81 -12.15 3.59 22.22
N GLN A 82 -12.37 3.94 23.49
CA GLN A 82 -11.40 4.71 24.26
C GLN A 82 -10.06 3.94 24.39
N GLN A 83 -10.12 2.62 24.61
CA GLN A 83 -8.94 1.78 24.70
C GLN A 83 -8.17 1.70 23.37
N LEU A 84 -8.86 1.62 22.22
CA LEU A 84 -8.20 1.72 20.90
C LEU A 84 -7.43 3.04 20.73
N VAL A 85 -8.01 4.15 21.18
CA VAL A 85 -7.32 5.45 21.18
C VAL A 85 -6.11 5.42 22.11
N GLN A 86 -6.22 4.83 23.31
CA GLN A 86 -5.07 4.71 24.22
C GLN A 86 -3.94 3.86 23.65
N VAL A 87 -4.24 2.78 22.93
CA VAL A 87 -3.22 1.97 22.23
C VAL A 87 -2.42 2.84 21.27
N LEU A 88 -3.09 3.63 20.42
CA LEU A 88 -2.41 4.54 19.51
C LEU A 88 -1.61 5.61 20.25
N LYS A 89 -2.17 6.20 21.32
CA LYS A 89 -1.48 7.20 22.16
C LYS A 89 -0.18 6.65 22.75
N LYS A 90 -0.20 5.42 23.27
CA LYS A 90 0.98 4.76 23.82
C LYS A 90 2.04 4.53 22.76
N ARG A 91 1.62 4.08 21.57
CA ARG A 91 2.51 3.76 20.44
C ARG A 91 3.16 4.99 19.79
N PHE A 92 2.45 6.12 19.77
CA PHE A 92 2.90 7.37 19.18
C PHE A 92 3.15 8.46 20.23
N ARG A 93 3.66 8.05 21.42
CA ARG A 93 3.90 8.95 22.55
C ARG A 93 4.91 10.05 22.23
N ASP A 94 5.94 9.72 21.43
CA ASP A 94 7.07 10.63 21.14
C ASP A 94 6.66 11.74 20.19
N GLU A 95 5.75 11.44 19.26
CA GLU A 95 5.17 12.40 18.33
C GLU A 95 4.19 13.36 19.04
N ARG A 96 3.68 12.97 20.22
CA ARG A 96 2.68 13.74 20.99
C ARG A 96 3.27 14.53 22.15
N GLY A 97 4.50 14.26 22.59
CA GLY A 97 5.13 14.90 23.75
C GLY A 97 5.41 16.41 23.62
N GLY A 98 5.32 16.98 22.42
CA GLY A 98 5.59 18.39 22.14
C GLY A 98 4.41 19.31 22.48
N THR A 99 4.21 19.63 23.75
CA THR A 99 3.38 20.78 24.13
C THR A 99 4.18 22.08 23.94
N LYS A 100 3.68 22.96 23.07
CA LYS A 100 4.06 24.37 22.84
C LYS A 100 5.35 24.75 22.09
N HIS A 101 6.27 23.87 21.74
CA HIS A 101 7.29 24.18 20.71
C HIS A 101 7.52 22.98 19.78
N ILE A 102 7.31 23.21 18.49
CA ILE A 102 7.43 22.24 17.39
C ILE A 102 8.93 22.05 17.08
N SER A 103 9.67 21.46 18.01
CA SER A 103 11.08 21.10 17.83
C SER A 103 11.40 19.84 18.64
N ASN A 104 10.76 18.72 18.30
CA ASN A 104 11.22 17.41 18.77
C ASN A 104 12.26 16.90 17.78
N GLU A 105 13.42 17.55 17.79
CA GLU A 105 14.61 16.96 17.19
C GLU A 105 15.03 15.79 18.08
N TYR A 106 15.13 14.60 17.51
CA TYR A 106 15.55 13.40 18.20
C TYR A 106 16.32 12.48 17.25
N ILE A 107 17.18 11.66 17.83
CA ILE A 107 17.73 10.49 17.16
C ILE A 107 17.39 9.31 18.05
N LYS A 108 16.78 8.30 17.47
CA LYS A 108 16.57 6.98 18.06
C LYS A 108 17.43 5.99 17.29
N PRO A 109 18.68 5.74 17.75
CA PRO A 109 19.56 4.77 17.14
C PRO A 109 18.95 3.37 17.12
N LEU A 110 18.05 3.10 18.07
CA LEU A 110 17.29 1.87 18.16
C LEU A 110 15.87 2.22 18.60
N ASP A 111 14.91 2.13 17.68
CA ASP A 111 13.48 2.38 17.94
C ASP A 111 12.73 1.07 18.18
N SER A 112 13.05 0.03 17.41
CA SER A 112 12.58 -1.32 17.65
C SER A 112 13.57 -2.40 17.19
N VAL A 113 13.42 -3.60 17.73
CA VAL A 113 14.06 -4.83 17.24
C VAL A 113 13.00 -5.91 17.07
N TYR A 114 13.21 -6.83 16.13
CA TYR A 114 12.36 -8.01 15.97
C TYR A 114 13.17 -9.23 15.54
N ALA A 115 12.67 -10.38 15.95
CA ALA A 115 13.12 -11.68 15.51
C ALA A 115 11.91 -12.46 14.98
N ARG A 116 12.00 -12.98 13.76
CA ARG A 116 10.95 -13.78 13.13
C ARG A 116 11.49 -15.15 12.75
N TYR A 117 10.77 -16.18 13.13
CA TYR A 117 10.99 -17.55 12.67
C TYR A 117 9.83 -17.95 11.76
N ILE A 118 10.13 -18.56 10.62
CA ILE A 118 9.14 -19.04 9.65
C ILE A 118 9.52 -20.46 9.27
N TYR A 119 8.55 -21.36 9.25
CA TYR A 119 8.71 -22.71 8.72
C TYR A 119 7.66 -22.95 7.64
N SER A 120 8.07 -23.52 6.51
CA SER A 120 7.18 -23.97 5.44
C SER A 120 7.50 -25.41 5.06
N ASP A 121 6.49 -26.26 4.89
CA ASP A 121 6.67 -27.67 4.50
C ASP A 121 6.78 -27.88 2.97
N SER A 122 6.67 -26.81 2.20
CA SER A 122 6.80 -26.74 0.73
C SER A 122 7.16 -25.30 0.32
N ASP A 123 7.38 -25.04 -0.97
CA ASP A 123 7.69 -23.69 -1.46
C ASP A 123 6.53 -22.71 -1.16
N PRO A 124 6.76 -21.66 -0.34
CA PRO A 124 5.69 -20.77 0.06
C PRO A 124 5.40 -19.63 -0.92
N GLN A 125 6.07 -19.52 -2.08
CA GLN A 125 5.95 -18.35 -2.97
C GLN A 125 4.49 -17.99 -3.31
N GLU A 126 3.64 -18.98 -3.55
CA GLU A 126 2.23 -18.78 -3.95
C GLU A 126 1.34 -18.21 -2.83
N ILE A 127 1.75 -18.36 -1.57
CA ILE A 127 0.98 -17.94 -0.39
C ILE A 127 1.62 -16.75 0.35
N ILE A 128 2.67 -16.16 -0.23
CA ILE A 128 3.38 -15.00 0.34
C ILE A 128 3.26 -13.79 -0.59
N TYR A 129 2.42 -12.85 -0.16
CA TYR A 129 2.08 -11.64 -0.90
C TYR A 129 1.95 -10.46 0.06
N ASN A 130 1.99 -9.24 -0.50
CA ASN A 130 1.85 -7.98 0.24
C ASN A 130 2.78 -7.85 1.47
N ASN A 131 4.00 -8.37 1.35
CA ASN A 131 4.95 -8.53 2.45
C ASN A 131 6.28 -7.80 2.20
N ASP A 132 6.27 -6.73 1.40
CA ASP A 132 7.47 -6.00 0.96
C ASP A 132 8.43 -6.90 0.16
N GLY A 133 7.90 -7.80 -0.67
CA GLY A 133 8.68 -8.70 -1.52
C GLY A 133 9.55 -9.70 -0.74
N ASP A 134 9.22 -9.99 0.52
CA ASP A 134 9.93 -10.98 1.32
C ASP A 134 9.72 -12.38 0.72
N ASN A 135 10.83 -13.03 0.35
CA ASN A 135 10.84 -14.43 -0.08
C ASN A 135 11.26 -15.32 1.10
N TYR A 136 10.55 -16.44 1.25
CA TYR A 136 10.90 -17.53 2.18
C TYR A 136 11.14 -18.80 1.37
N LYS A 137 11.96 -19.71 1.88
CA LYS A 137 12.24 -21.01 1.26
C LYS A 137 11.44 -22.11 1.97
N GLU A 138 11.31 -23.27 1.33
CA GLU A 138 10.90 -24.50 2.04
C GLU A 138 11.87 -24.76 3.20
N GLY A 139 11.36 -25.23 4.34
CA GLY A 139 12.14 -25.43 5.56
C GLY A 139 12.10 -24.21 6.49
N SER A 140 13.15 -24.08 7.28
CA SER A 140 13.29 -23.10 8.37
C SER A 140 13.97 -21.83 7.90
N ASN A 141 13.31 -20.70 8.14
CA ASN A 141 13.80 -19.37 7.84
C ASN A 141 13.85 -18.55 9.12
N ALA A 142 14.90 -17.75 9.30
CA ALA A 142 15.01 -16.80 10.40
C ALA A 142 15.26 -15.38 9.87
N ARG A 143 14.70 -14.38 10.55
CA ARG A 143 14.91 -12.96 10.26
C ARG A 143 15.19 -12.22 11.55
N PHE A 144 16.20 -11.36 11.56
CA PHE A 144 16.51 -10.47 12.67
C PHE A 144 16.66 -9.06 12.13
N GLY A 145 15.78 -8.14 12.57
CA GLY A 145 15.80 -6.77 12.10
C GLY A 145 15.76 -5.78 13.23
N LEU A 146 16.21 -4.57 12.93
CA LEU A 146 16.09 -3.42 13.81
C LEU A 146 15.61 -2.22 13.02
N THR A 147 15.03 -1.25 13.72
CA THR A 147 14.68 0.04 13.13
C THR A 147 15.39 1.15 13.87
N SER A 148 15.86 2.14 13.12
CA SER A 148 16.40 3.39 13.65
C SER A 148 15.74 4.54 12.93
N ARG A 149 15.47 5.62 13.66
CA ARG A 149 14.84 6.81 13.10
C ARG A 149 15.34 8.08 13.76
N GLY A 150 15.33 9.17 13.02
CA GLY A 150 15.63 10.49 13.57
C GLY A 150 14.83 11.58 12.90
N ASN A 151 14.60 12.63 13.66
CA ASN A 151 13.97 13.86 13.24
C ASN A 151 14.89 15.01 13.63
N LEU A 152 15.24 15.86 12.68
CA LEU A 152 16.13 17.01 12.84
C LEU A 152 15.43 18.25 12.25
N GLY A 153 14.18 18.46 12.68
CA GLY A 153 13.36 19.60 12.30
C GLY A 153 12.84 19.46 10.88
N ARG A 154 13.58 19.99 9.90
CA ARG A 154 13.18 19.92 8.48
C ARG A 154 13.58 18.62 7.81
N THR A 155 14.39 17.79 8.45
CA THR A 155 14.84 16.52 7.89
C THR A 155 14.51 15.36 8.82
N SER A 156 14.11 14.23 8.28
CA SER A 156 13.98 12.98 9.05
C SER A 156 14.61 11.81 8.28
N PHE A 157 14.99 10.77 8.99
CA PHE A 157 15.60 9.57 8.39
C PHE A 157 15.08 8.31 9.06
N PHE A 158 15.03 7.23 8.29
CA PHE A 158 14.60 5.91 8.73
C PHE A 158 15.51 4.86 8.09
N ILE A 159 15.96 3.89 8.88
CA ILE A 159 16.68 2.72 8.39
C ILE A 159 16.14 1.45 9.05
N ASN A 160 16.10 0.36 8.28
CA ASN A 160 15.70 -0.96 8.74
C ASN A 160 16.59 -2.04 8.08
N PRO A 161 17.80 -2.28 8.64
CA PRO A 161 18.60 -3.43 8.25
C PRO A 161 18.00 -4.72 8.81
N GLU A 162 18.15 -5.82 8.06
CA GLU A 162 17.63 -7.14 8.42
C GLU A 162 18.62 -8.23 8.00
N VAL A 163 18.95 -9.12 8.93
CA VAL A 163 19.68 -10.36 8.68
C VAL A 163 18.66 -11.45 8.35
N ARG A 164 18.90 -12.20 7.28
CA ARG A 164 18.04 -13.27 6.79
C ARG A 164 18.82 -14.57 6.72
N TYR A 165 18.25 -15.64 7.24
CA TYR A 165 18.78 -16.99 7.14
C TYR A 165 17.73 -17.94 6.57
N SER A 166 18.18 -18.92 5.80
CA SER A 166 17.39 -20.04 5.29
C SER A 166 18.19 -21.33 5.41
N ASP A 167 17.58 -22.38 5.95
CA ASP A 167 18.24 -23.69 6.08
C ASP A 167 18.34 -24.45 4.74
N SER A 168 17.42 -24.18 3.80
CA SER A 168 17.34 -24.82 2.49
C SER A 168 18.61 -24.67 1.65
N ASP A 169 19.22 -23.49 1.69
CA ASP A 169 20.46 -23.12 1.02
C ASP A 169 21.63 -22.87 1.98
N ALA A 170 21.39 -22.96 3.30
CA ALA A 170 22.34 -22.63 4.36
C ALA A 170 22.98 -21.25 4.19
N ASP A 171 22.22 -20.30 3.63
CA ASP A 171 22.70 -18.96 3.28
C ASP A 171 22.27 -17.92 4.33
N THR A 172 23.11 -16.89 4.49
CA THR A 172 22.83 -15.76 5.37
C THR A 172 23.08 -14.45 4.63
N ASP A 173 22.01 -13.69 4.45
CA ASP A 173 22.04 -12.38 3.82
C ASP A 173 21.88 -11.26 4.85
N ILE A 174 22.53 -10.13 4.60
CA ILE A 174 22.24 -8.88 5.29
C ILE A 174 21.69 -7.92 4.24
N ILE A 175 20.45 -7.49 4.44
CA ILE A 175 19.79 -6.57 3.53
C ILE A 175 19.44 -5.26 4.23
N MET A 176 19.35 -4.19 3.42
CA MET A 176 18.65 -2.98 3.84
C MET A 176 17.20 -3.09 3.36
N LYS A 177 16.30 -3.44 4.27
CA LYS A 177 14.86 -3.62 3.93
C LYS A 177 14.26 -2.29 3.52
N ARG A 178 14.48 -1.25 4.33
CA ARG A 178 14.09 0.14 4.04
C ARG A 178 15.18 1.10 4.49
N ALA A 179 15.39 2.16 3.73
CA ALA A 179 16.31 3.24 4.10
C ALA A 179 15.96 4.50 3.31
N TYR A 180 15.49 5.54 3.99
CA TYR A 180 15.10 6.78 3.33
C TYR A 180 15.32 8.01 4.23
N GLY A 181 15.43 9.16 3.57
CA GLY A 181 15.40 10.48 4.20
C GLY A 181 14.24 11.31 3.66
N ILE A 182 13.67 12.17 4.50
CA ILE A 182 12.59 13.09 4.15
C ILE A 182 13.04 14.51 4.47
N LEU A 183 12.85 15.44 3.52
CA LEU A 183 13.03 16.87 3.68
C LEU A 183 11.67 17.56 3.59
N SER A 184 11.29 18.28 4.64
CA SER A 184 10.11 19.15 4.62
C SER A 184 10.48 20.57 4.21
N PHE A 185 9.83 21.06 3.15
CA PHE A 185 10.10 22.37 2.56
C PHE A 185 8.83 22.94 1.92
N ALA A 186 8.52 24.21 2.21
CA ALA A 186 7.41 24.97 1.62
C ALA A 186 6.03 24.24 1.64
N GLY A 187 5.74 23.52 2.73
CA GLY A 187 4.49 22.77 2.87
C GLY A 187 4.46 21.41 2.17
N LEU A 188 5.58 21.00 1.59
CA LEU A 188 5.78 19.71 0.93
C LEU A 188 6.79 18.87 1.72
N GLU A 189 6.76 17.56 1.46
CA GLU A 189 7.78 16.62 1.87
C GLU A 189 8.37 15.95 0.63
N ILE A 190 9.70 15.96 0.54
CA ILE A 190 10.48 15.25 -0.46
C ILE A 190 11.14 14.06 0.23
N GLU A 191 10.84 12.86 -0.22
CA GLU A 191 11.41 11.61 0.26
C GLU A 191 12.36 11.03 -0.78
N LEU A 192 13.53 10.60 -0.31
CA LEU A 192 14.56 9.96 -1.12
C LEU A 192 14.99 8.67 -0.44
N GLY A 193 14.84 7.53 -1.12
CA GLY A 193 15.36 6.26 -0.65
C GLY A 193 14.45 5.07 -0.95
N LYS A 194 14.61 4.00 -0.17
CA LYS A 194 13.93 2.73 -0.34
C LYS A 194 12.73 2.62 0.61
N ASP A 195 11.51 2.72 0.07
CA ASP A 195 10.25 2.59 0.81
C ASP A 195 9.13 1.94 -0.04
N SER A 196 8.10 1.42 0.63
CA SER A 196 6.92 0.78 -0.01
C SER A 196 5.77 1.76 -0.12
N GLN A 197 4.86 1.51 -1.06
CA GLN A 197 3.64 2.29 -1.26
C GLN A 197 2.40 1.36 -1.27
N TRP A 198 1.22 1.92 -0.99
CA TRP A 198 -0.07 1.26 -1.21
C TRP A 198 -1.13 2.28 -1.57
N TRP A 199 -1.73 2.13 -2.75
CA TRP A 199 -2.70 3.08 -3.29
C TRP A 199 -4.04 2.42 -3.54
N GLY A 200 -5.07 2.87 -2.82
CA GLY A 200 -6.41 2.34 -2.90
C GLY A 200 -6.93 1.87 -1.53
N PRO A 201 -8.26 1.72 -1.39
CA PRO A 201 -8.90 1.35 -0.14
C PRO A 201 -8.87 -0.16 0.15
N GLY A 202 -8.46 -0.99 -0.82
CA GLY A 202 -8.36 -2.43 -0.64
C GLY A 202 -7.42 -2.82 0.51
N HIS A 203 -7.74 -3.93 1.18
CA HIS A 203 -7.01 -4.48 2.31
C HIS A 203 -6.15 -5.67 1.89
N HIS A 204 -6.68 -6.54 1.03
CA HIS A 204 -6.03 -7.75 0.55
C HIS A 204 -5.25 -7.54 -0.76
N GLY A 205 -5.42 -6.38 -1.41
CA GLY A 205 -4.64 -5.96 -2.57
C GLY A 205 -5.01 -4.56 -3.03
N SER A 206 -4.24 -4.04 -3.98
CA SER A 206 -4.51 -2.79 -4.72
C SER A 206 -4.27 -3.05 -6.19
N ILE A 207 -5.06 -2.45 -7.09
CA ILE A 207 -4.94 -2.73 -8.52
C ILE A 207 -3.67 -2.11 -9.12
N LEU A 208 -3.27 -0.89 -8.74
CA LEU A 208 -2.12 -0.21 -9.37
C LEU A 208 -0.83 -0.20 -8.55
N LEU A 209 -0.91 -0.21 -7.22
CA LEU A 209 0.30 -0.12 -6.40
C LEU A 209 0.06 -0.70 -5.01
N SER A 210 0.72 -1.83 -4.73
CA SER A 210 0.72 -2.49 -3.43
C SER A 210 2.15 -2.65 -2.91
N ASN A 211 2.28 -3.26 -1.73
CA ASN A 211 3.56 -3.71 -1.20
C ASN A 211 3.81 -5.20 -1.48
N ASN A 212 3.20 -5.75 -2.54
CA ASN A 212 3.54 -7.07 -3.05
C ASN A 212 5.01 -7.16 -3.51
N PRO A 213 5.56 -6.24 -4.31
CA PRO A 213 6.98 -6.23 -4.61
C PRO A 213 7.81 -5.68 -3.44
N GLU A 214 9.13 -5.80 -3.54
CA GLU A 214 10.01 -5.20 -2.54
C GLU A 214 9.98 -3.65 -2.59
N PRO A 215 10.34 -2.96 -1.49
CA PRO A 215 10.37 -1.51 -1.45
C PRO A 215 11.25 -0.94 -2.57
N MET A 216 10.76 0.07 -3.27
CA MET A 216 11.43 0.66 -4.45
C MET A 216 12.31 1.84 -4.05
N LYS A 217 13.35 2.13 -4.85
CA LYS A 217 14.21 3.31 -4.67
C LYS A 217 13.52 4.54 -5.27
N ILE A 218 12.74 5.23 -4.47
CA ILE A 218 11.86 6.30 -4.90
C ILE A 218 12.43 7.69 -4.61
N ILE A 219 12.09 8.61 -5.51
CA ILE A 219 11.98 10.04 -5.24
C ILE A 219 10.49 10.34 -5.15
N LYS A 220 10.00 10.80 -4.00
CA LYS A 220 8.57 11.04 -3.76
C LYS A 220 8.33 12.45 -3.23
N ILE A 221 7.29 13.10 -3.72
CA ILE A 221 6.83 14.41 -3.26
C ILE A 221 5.37 14.28 -2.81
N THR A 222 5.07 14.79 -1.62
CA THR A 222 3.72 14.79 -1.05
C THR A 222 3.48 16.01 -0.15
N ASN A 223 2.25 16.24 0.28
CA ASN A 223 1.95 17.09 1.42
C ASN A 223 1.92 16.29 2.73
N PRO A 224 2.54 16.79 3.82
CA PRO A 224 2.74 16.05 5.08
C PRO A 224 1.43 15.68 5.79
N HIS A 225 0.39 16.48 5.59
CA HIS A 225 -0.96 16.33 6.13
C HIS A 225 -1.98 16.77 5.11
N PRO A 226 -3.20 16.22 5.09
CA PRO A 226 -4.28 16.70 4.24
C PRO A 226 -4.55 18.20 4.44
N VAL A 227 -4.71 18.94 3.35
CA VAL A 227 -4.94 20.40 3.37
C VAL A 227 -6.24 20.76 2.66
N LEU A 228 -6.80 21.92 2.98
CA LEU A 228 -7.90 22.49 2.19
C LEU A 228 -7.33 23.31 1.05
N LEU A 229 -7.75 22.99 -0.16
CA LEU A 229 -7.40 23.77 -1.34
C LEU A 229 -8.12 25.13 -1.35
N PRO A 230 -7.56 26.14 -2.01
CA PRO A 230 -8.15 27.48 -2.09
C PRO A 230 -9.43 27.52 -2.95
N TRP A 231 -10.14 28.66 -2.89
CA TRP A 231 -11.18 29.06 -3.84
C TRP A 231 -12.34 28.06 -3.94
N VAL A 232 -12.70 27.63 -5.16
CA VAL A 232 -13.74 26.63 -5.41
C VAL A 232 -13.26 25.22 -5.05
N PHE A 233 -11.94 24.97 -5.02
CA PHE A 233 -11.40 23.65 -4.70
C PHE A 233 -11.49 23.32 -3.20
N LYS A 234 -11.78 24.29 -2.32
CA LYS A 234 -12.05 24.02 -0.89
C LYS A 234 -13.20 23.04 -0.66
N TYR A 235 -14.12 22.93 -1.62
CA TYR A 235 -15.26 22.01 -1.57
C TYR A 235 -14.87 20.54 -1.82
N LEU A 236 -13.63 20.28 -2.28
CA LEU A 236 -13.06 18.93 -2.29
C LEU A 236 -12.77 18.42 -0.86
N GLY A 237 -12.75 19.32 0.13
CA GLY A 237 -12.43 18.99 1.52
C GLY A 237 -10.94 18.69 1.71
N PRO A 238 -10.58 17.90 2.75
CA PRO A 238 -9.19 17.49 2.98
C PRO A 238 -8.61 16.85 1.73
N PHE A 239 -7.48 17.36 1.25
CA PHE A 239 -6.83 16.94 0.02
C PHE A 239 -5.39 16.50 0.30
N ASN A 240 -4.99 15.37 -0.25
CA ASN A 240 -3.61 14.89 -0.28
C ASN A 240 -3.20 14.51 -1.69
N PHE A 241 -1.94 14.76 -2.03
CA PHE A 241 -1.33 14.30 -3.26
C PHE A 241 -0.04 13.55 -2.96
N THR A 242 0.30 12.61 -3.84
CA THR A 242 1.59 11.92 -3.84
C THR A 242 2.05 11.77 -5.28
N VAL A 243 3.30 12.14 -5.57
CA VAL A 243 3.95 11.87 -6.85
C VAL A 243 5.26 11.15 -6.55
N PHE A 244 5.59 10.10 -7.30
CA PHE A 244 6.89 9.45 -7.19
C PHE A 244 7.46 9.08 -8.55
N ALA A 245 8.77 8.88 -8.59
CA ALA A 245 9.49 8.22 -9.67
C ALA A 245 10.54 7.25 -9.10
N THR A 246 10.79 6.15 -9.80
CA THR A 246 11.82 5.15 -9.52
C THR A 246 12.37 4.60 -10.82
N GLU A 247 13.64 4.22 -10.81
CA GLU A 247 14.24 3.36 -11.84
C GLU A 247 13.98 1.90 -11.47
N LEU A 248 13.61 1.06 -12.43
CA LEU A 248 13.43 -0.38 -12.26
C LEU A 248 14.71 -1.15 -12.59
N GLU A 249 14.72 -2.46 -12.33
CA GLU A 249 15.92 -3.29 -12.47
C GLU A 249 16.44 -3.42 -13.92
N LYS A 250 17.73 -3.71 -14.05
CA LYS A 250 18.40 -3.88 -15.35
C LYS A 250 18.00 -5.18 -16.04
N GLU A 251 17.73 -6.23 -15.27
CA GLU A 251 17.42 -7.58 -15.73
C GLU A 251 15.97 -7.69 -16.28
N ARG A 252 15.67 -6.87 -17.29
CA ARG A 252 14.36 -6.74 -17.94
C ARG A 252 14.51 -6.76 -19.45
N VAL A 253 13.40 -6.94 -20.17
CA VAL A 253 13.41 -6.88 -21.65
C VAL A 253 13.80 -5.49 -22.15
N VAL A 254 13.32 -4.44 -21.49
CA VAL A 254 13.83 -3.07 -21.62
C VAL A 254 14.56 -2.76 -20.31
N PRO A 255 15.90 -2.70 -20.27
CA PRO A 255 16.68 -2.44 -19.06
C PRO A 255 16.49 -1.01 -18.51
N ASN A 256 16.53 -0.88 -17.17
CA ASN A 256 16.50 0.40 -16.44
C ASN A 256 15.36 1.36 -16.84
N PRO A 257 14.11 0.90 -17.07
CA PRO A 257 13.02 1.81 -17.36
C PRO A 257 12.61 2.55 -16.08
N TYR A 258 12.00 3.71 -16.23
CA TYR A 258 11.44 4.46 -15.11
C TYR A 258 9.98 4.11 -14.91
N LEU A 259 9.59 3.91 -13.65
CA LEU A 259 8.20 3.92 -13.21
C LEU A 259 7.94 5.23 -12.47
N TRP A 260 6.93 5.97 -12.89
CA TRP A 260 6.41 7.08 -12.10
C TRP A 260 4.93 6.90 -11.81
N GLY A 261 4.45 7.57 -10.78
CA GLY A 261 3.05 7.60 -10.46
C GLY A 261 2.63 8.91 -9.81
N MET A 262 1.36 9.24 -9.96
CA MET A 262 0.70 10.31 -9.20
C MET A 262 -0.62 9.81 -8.60
N ARG A 263 -0.95 10.30 -7.42
CA ARG A 263 -2.21 10.03 -6.74
C ARG A 263 -2.73 11.29 -6.06
N PHE A 264 -4.04 11.50 -6.17
CA PHE A 264 -4.79 12.53 -5.46
C PHE A 264 -5.89 11.88 -4.64
N ASN A 265 -6.05 12.31 -3.40
CA ASN A 265 -7.10 11.84 -2.50
C ASN A 265 -7.83 13.02 -1.90
N PHE A 266 -9.16 12.94 -1.81
CA PHE A 266 -9.92 13.98 -1.17
C PHE A 266 -11.24 13.50 -0.57
N LYS A 267 -11.78 14.28 0.37
CA LYS A 267 -13.04 14.00 1.08
C LYS A 267 -14.01 15.18 0.98
N PRO A 268 -14.87 15.25 -0.05
CA PRO A 268 -15.85 16.33 -0.18
C PRO A 268 -16.80 16.41 1.03
N ILE A 269 -17.07 15.27 1.65
CA ILE A 269 -17.73 15.13 2.94
C ILE A 269 -16.95 14.14 3.81
N PRO A 270 -17.04 14.23 5.15
CA PRO A 270 -16.31 13.35 6.10
C PRO A 270 -16.37 11.84 5.81
N TYR A 271 -17.45 11.41 5.17
CA TYR A 271 -17.84 10.02 4.99
C TYR A 271 -17.59 9.48 3.59
N PHE A 272 -17.05 10.29 2.68
CA PHE A 272 -16.84 9.88 1.30
C PHE A 272 -15.45 10.31 0.83
N GLU A 273 -14.56 9.34 0.69
CA GLU A 273 -13.20 9.51 0.17
C GLU A 273 -13.16 9.10 -1.30
N ILE A 274 -12.48 9.90 -2.11
CA ILE A 274 -12.25 9.66 -3.53
C ILE A 274 -10.74 9.68 -3.78
N GLY A 275 -10.25 8.69 -4.51
CA GLY A 275 -8.89 8.60 -5.00
C GLY A 275 -8.86 8.63 -6.53
N LEU A 276 -7.87 9.34 -7.08
CA LEU A 276 -7.52 9.34 -8.50
C LEU A 276 -6.03 9.02 -8.61
N GLN A 277 -5.65 8.12 -9.50
CA GLN A 277 -4.27 7.66 -9.62
C GLN A 277 -3.88 7.39 -11.07
N ARG A 278 -2.61 7.65 -11.40
CA ARG A 278 -1.99 7.31 -12.68
C ARG A 278 -0.61 6.75 -12.42
N THR A 279 -0.22 5.72 -13.15
CA THR A 279 1.15 5.20 -13.17
C THR A 279 1.60 5.00 -14.61
N ALA A 280 2.90 5.11 -14.86
CA ALA A 280 3.43 4.83 -16.19
C ALA A 280 4.87 4.30 -16.16
N LEU A 281 5.17 3.37 -17.06
CA LEU A 281 6.53 2.95 -17.40
C LEU A 281 7.00 3.68 -18.66
N LEU A 282 8.18 4.30 -18.60
CA LEU A 282 8.79 5.00 -19.73
C LEU A 282 10.31 4.88 -19.71
N GLY A 283 10.96 5.23 -20.82
CA GLY A 283 12.42 5.25 -20.93
C GLY A 283 13.08 3.86 -20.84
N GLY A 284 14.33 3.83 -20.41
CA GLY A 284 15.17 2.64 -20.38
C GLY A 284 16.08 2.52 -21.60
N GLU A 285 17.03 1.59 -21.54
CA GLU A 285 18.06 1.41 -22.57
C GLU A 285 17.42 1.21 -23.96
N GLY A 286 17.77 2.07 -24.91
CA GLY A 286 17.23 2.06 -26.27
C GLY A 286 15.93 2.84 -26.47
N ARG A 287 15.46 3.58 -25.47
CA ARG A 287 14.28 4.46 -25.55
C ARG A 287 14.62 5.91 -25.20
N SER A 288 13.73 6.84 -25.56
CA SER A 288 13.89 8.25 -25.21
C SER A 288 13.68 8.47 -23.71
N GLU A 289 14.54 9.27 -23.10
CA GLU A 289 14.47 9.68 -21.69
C GLU A 289 14.47 11.21 -21.55
N ASP A 290 14.22 11.92 -22.67
CA ASP A 290 14.26 13.37 -22.70
C ASP A 290 13.09 14.01 -21.92
N LEU A 291 13.25 15.28 -21.56
CA LEU A 291 12.22 16.02 -20.83
C LEU A 291 10.89 16.07 -21.59
N LYS A 292 10.92 15.98 -22.92
CA LYS A 292 9.71 15.91 -23.74
C LYS A 292 8.97 14.60 -23.51
N THR A 293 9.65 13.46 -23.48
CA THR A 293 9.05 12.15 -23.22
C THR A 293 8.46 12.09 -21.80
N TRP A 294 9.17 12.61 -20.81
CA TRP A 294 8.64 12.76 -19.45
C TRP A 294 7.40 13.66 -19.40
N TRP A 295 7.41 14.78 -20.13
CA TRP A 295 6.29 15.70 -20.21
C TRP A 295 5.09 15.09 -20.94
N ASP A 296 5.32 14.41 -22.05
CA ASP A 296 4.32 13.73 -22.86
C ASP A 296 3.65 12.63 -22.02
N SER A 297 4.44 11.82 -21.29
CA SER A 297 3.90 10.83 -20.35
C SER A 297 3.10 11.47 -19.22
N PHE A 298 3.63 12.51 -18.56
CA PHE A 298 2.93 13.22 -17.49
C PHE A 298 1.61 13.86 -17.95
N THR A 299 1.54 14.32 -19.20
CA THR A 299 0.36 14.96 -19.78
C THR A 299 -0.60 14.01 -20.50
N GLY A 300 -0.26 12.72 -20.59
CA GLY A 300 -1.00 11.76 -21.41
C GLY A 300 -1.04 12.13 -22.90
N MET A 301 -0.04 12.89 -23.37
CA MET A 301 0.12 13.21 -24.78
C MET A 301 1.02 12.15 -25.43
N GLY A 302 0.65 11.65 -26.62
CA GLY A 302 1.45 10.64 -27.33
C GLY A 302 1.19 9.18 -26.95
N GLU A 303 0.07 8.90 -26.28
CA GLU A 303 -0.43 7.53 -26.10
C GLU A 303 -1.10 7.02 -27.37
N ASN A 304 -0.91 5.72 -27.67
CA ASN A 304 -1.54 5.02 -28.79
C ASN A 304 -1.53 5.83 -30.11
N PRO A 305 -0.35 6.16 -30.67
CA PRO A 305 -0.30 6.85 -31.95
C PRO A 305 -1.08 6.03 -32.99
N ALA A 306 -1.79 6.72 -33.90
CA ALA A 306 -2.66 6.08 -34.88
C ALA A 306 -1.93 5.07 -35.81
N VAL A 307 -0.60 5.12 -35.80
CA VAL A 307 0.31 4.25 -36.54
C VAL A 307 1.49 3.96 -35.60
N ASP A 308 1.56 2.76 -35.03
CA ASP A 308 2.76 2.26 -34.33
C ASP A 308 3.68 1.59 -35.36
N ILE A 309 4.72 2.29 -35.80
CA ILE A 309 5.75 1.72 -36.68
C ILE A 309 6.98 1.42 -35.83
N ALA A 310 7.27 0.13 -35.66
CA ALA A 310 8.50 -0.33 -35.06
C ALA A 310 9.72 0.31 -35.76
N GLY A 311 10.46 1.16 -35.04
CA GLY A 311 11.64 1.85 -35.54
C GLY A 311 11.44 3.29 -36.01
N ASP A 312 10.24 3.86 -35.88
CA ASP A 312 9.98 5.29 -36.14
C ASP A 312 10.04 6.12 -34.83
N PRO A 313 11.06 6.98 -34.64
CA PRO A 313 11.16 7.82 -33.45
C PRO A 313 10.07 8.90 -33.34
N GLU A 314 9.35 9.24 -34.42
CA GLU A 314 8.26 10.22 -34.38
C GLU A 314 6.91 9.62 -33.94
N ASN A 315 6.75 8.30 -34.01
CA ASN A 315 5.51 7.58 -33.69
C ASN A 315 5.68 6.49 -32.61
N ALA A 316 6.76 6.55 -31.82
CA ALA A 316 6.96 5.62 -30.72
C ALA A 316 6.01 5.91 -29.56
N GLU A 317 5.29 4.89 -29.08
CA GLU A 317 4.45 4.99 -27.87
C GLU A 317 5.28 5.52 -26.68
N ALA A 318 4.79 6.58 -26.02
CA ALA A 318 5.52 7.28 -24.98
C ALA A 318 5.81 6.43 -23.73
N GLY A 319 5.01 5.39 -23.48
CA GLY A 319 5.15 4.50 -22.35
C GLY A 319 3.89 3.68 -22.09
N ASP A 320 4.00 2.71 -21.17
CA ASP A 320 2.89 1.90 -20.67
C ASP A 320 2.19 2.66 -19.54
N GLN A 321 0.93 3.04 -19.71
CA GLN A 321 0.23 3.90 -18.74
C GLN A 321 -1.05 3.29 -18.21
N ARG A 322 -1.31 3.51 -16.92
CA ARG A 322 -2.53 3.04 -16.25
C ARG A 322 -3.16 4.19 -15.49
N MET A 323 -4.48 4.32 -15.58
CA MET A 323 -5.25 5.29 -14.82
C MET A 323 -6.34 4.57 -14.01
N GLY A 324 -6.49 4.96 -12.76
CA GLY A 324 -7.50 4.41 -11.87
C GLY A 324 -8.17 5.45 -10.99
N CYS A 325 -9.31 5.05 -10.45
CA CYS A 325 -10.05 5.78 -9.45
C CYS A 325 -10.58 4.84 -8.38
N ASP A 326 -10.75 5.34 -7.18
CA ASP A 326 -11.33 4.62 -6.07
C ASP A 326 -12.26 5.49 -5.25
N ILE A 327 -13.20 4.83 -4.60
CA ILE A 327 -14.15 5.44 -3.68
C ILE A 327 -14.21 4.63 -2.39
N LYS A 328 -14.40 5.31 -1.28
CA LYS A 328 -14.71 4.69 0.02
C LYS A 328 -15.81 5.48 0.71
N LEU A 329 -16.94 4.82 0.90
CA LEU A 329 -18.10 5.32 1.62
C LEU A 329 -18.09 4.75 3.05
N THR A 330 -18.08 5.64 4.04
CA THR A 330 -18.14 5.29 5.47
C THR A 330 -19.51 5.62 6.02
N LEU A 331 -20.23 4.62 6.53
CA LEU A 331 -21.54 4.79 7.13
C LEU A 331 -21.45 4.49 8.63
N PRO A 332 -21.20 5.49 9.50
CA PRO A 332 -21.06 5.29 10.94
C PRO A 332 -22.42 5.16 11.63
N LEU A 333 -23.26 4.23 11.16
CA LEU A 333 -24.59 4.01 11.69
C LEU A 333 -24.48 3.50 13.13
N LYS A 334 -25.27 4.06 14.05
CA LYS A 334 -25.19 3.72 15.49
C LYS A 334 -25.37 2.22 15.78
N TRP A 335 -26.24 1.55 15.01
CA TRP A 335 -26.58 0.14 15.19
C TRP A 335 -25.64 -0.81 14.43
N GLN A 336 -25.11 -0.40 13.27
CA GLN A 336 -24.17 -1.18 12.47
C GLN A 336 -23.32 -0.25 11.60
N PRO A 337 -22.17 0.22 12.08
CA PRO A 337 -21.23 0.93 11.22
C PRO A 337 -20.76 0.01 10.08
N LEU A 338 -20.46 0.57 8.91
CA LEU A 338 -19.85 -0.17 7.82
C LEU A 338 -19.11 0.76 6.86
N GLN A 339 -18.15 0.20 6.13
CA GLN A 339 -17.51 0.85 4.99
C GLN A 339 -17.73 0.02 3.73
N LEU A 340 -18.04 0.69 2.63
CA LEU A 340 -18.04 0.14 1.29
C LEU A 340 -16.95 0.83 0.49
N TYR A 341 -16.18 0.08 -0.27
CA TYR A 341 -15.14 0.65 -1.11
C TYR A 341 -15.03 -0.10 -2.42
N ALA A 342 -14.58 0.62 -3.43
CA ALA A 342 -14.30 0.09 -4.74
C ALA A 342 -13.12 0.83 -5.36
N GLU A 343 -12.32 0.11 -6.13
CA GLU A 343 -11.25 0.61 -6.98
C GLU A 343 -11.47 0.08 -8.40
N ALA A 344 -11.26 0.92 -9.40
CA ALA A 344 -11.27 0.53 -10.80
C ALA A 344 -10.11 1.22 -11.51
N ALA A 345 -9.41 0.49 -12.36
CA ALA A 345 -8.36 1.05 -13.19
C ALA A 345 -8.45 0.47 -14.60
N GLY A 346 -8.00 1.23 -15.59
CA GLY A 346 -7.87 0.79 -16.98
C GLY A 346 -6.41 0.66 -17.37
N GLU A 347 -6.16 -0.33 -18.22
CA GLU A 347 -4.83 -0.71 -18.71
C GLU A 347 -4.41 0.07 -19.96
N ASP A 348 -5.39 0.48 -20.76
CA ASP A 348 -5.20 1.29 -21.97
C ASP A 348 -5.96 2.62 -21.85
N GLU A 349 -5.53 3.64 -22.58
CA GLU A 349 -6.31 4.87 -22.81
C GLU A 349 -6.84 4.90 -24.26
N ALA A 350 -8.17 4.99 -24.43
CA ALA A 350 -8.80 5.22 -25.73
C ALA A 350 -9.49 6.59 -25.72
N GLY A 351 -8.91 7.56 -26.42
CA GLY A 351 -9.50 8.90 -26.58
C GLY A 351 -9.64 9.70 -25.28
N GLY A 352 -8.79 9.46 -24.27
CA GLY A 352 -8.87 10.15 -22.97
C GLY A 352 -9.56 9.38 -21.86
N LEU A 353 -10.09 8.18 -22.14
CA LEU A 353 -10.81 7.36 -21.16
C LEU A 353 -10.12 6.00 -20.99
N PRO A 354 -10.02 5.49 -19.74
CA PRO A 354 -9.47 4.18 -19.52
C PRO A 354 -10.35 3.10 -20.16
N THR A 355 -9.71 2.10 -20.75
CA THR A 355 -10.33 0.88 -21.26
C THR A 355 -9.66 -0.34 -20.63
N LYS A 356 -10.16 -1.55 -20.92
CA LYS A 356 -9.64 -2.80 -20.36
C LYS A 356 -9.59 -2.81 -18.82
N TRP A 357 -10.76 -2.63 -18.19
CA TRP A 357 -10.88 -2.39 -16.75
C TRP A 357 -10.57 -3.61 -15.86
N ALA A 358 -9.79 -3.39 -14.80
CA ALA A 358 -9.78 -4.23 -13.60
C ALA A 358 -10.48 -3.51 -12.45
N TYR A 359 -11.00 -4.29 -11.51
CA TYR A 359 -11.78 -3.78 -10.40
C TYR A 359 -11.57 -4.58 -9.13
N LEU A 360 -11.63 -3.88 -8.00
CA LEU A 360 -11.68 -4.41 -6.65
C LEU A 360 -12.87 -3.78 -5.93
N GLY A 361 -13.60 -4.55 -5.14
CA GLY A 361 -14.68 -4.07 -4.29
C GLY A 361 -14.70 -4.79 -2.96
N GLY A 362 -15.06 -4.09 -1.90
CA GLY A 362 -15.11 -4.68 -0.58
C GLY A 362 -16.05 -4.00 0.40
N ILE A 363 -16.35 -4.74 1.46
CA ILE A 363 -17.14 -4.31 2.60
C ILE A 363 -16.34 -4.55 3.88
N TYR A 364 -16.39 -3.60 4.79
CA TYR A 364 -15.81 -3.72 6.13
C TYR A 364 -16.87 -3.40 7.18
N LEU A 365 -17.16 -4.38 8.04
CA LEU A 365 -17.98 -4.22 9.23
C LEU A 365 -17.02 -4.13 10.41
N PRO A 366 -16.84 -2.95 11.02
CA PRO A 366 -15.86 -2.77 12.06
C PRO A 366 -16.33 -3.42 13.39
N ARG A 367 -17.64 -3.70 13.52
CA ARG A 367 -18.21 -4.61 14.54
C ARG A 367 -19.35 -5.41 13.93
N LEU A 368 -19.69 -6.57 14.51
CA LEU A 368 -20.96 -7.25 14.23
C LEU A 368 -22.06 -6.78 15.21
N PRO A 369 -23.35 -6.94 14.88
CA PRO A 369 -24.44 -6.53 15.77
C PRO A 369 -24.32 -7.18 17.15
N GLY A 370 -24.25 -6.35 18.19
CA GLY A 370 -24.08 -6.80 19.59
C GLY A 370 -22.66 -7.31 19.95
N LEU A 371 -21.72 -7.34 19.00
CA LEU A 371 -20.38 -7.89 19.19
C LEU A 371 -19.32 -6.83 18.84
N GLU A 372 -19.04 -5.93 19.78
CA GLU A 372 -18.15 -4.77 19.57
C GLU A 372 -16.69 -5.13 19.25
N ARG A 373 -16.24 -6.33 19.65
CA ARG A 373 -14.84 -6.77 19.47
C ARG A 373 -14.59 -7.52 18.16
N ILE A 374 -15.63 -7.85 17.39
CA ILE A 374 -15.50 -8.69 16.20
C ILE A 374 -15.71 -7.84 14.95
N ASP A 375 -14.65 -7.57 14.20
CA ASP A 375 -14.73 -7.01 12.86
C ASP A 375 -14.75 -8.10 11.78
N PHE A 376 -15.40 -7.80 10.66
CA PHE A 376 -15.51 -8.64 9.48
C PHE A 376 -15.20 -7.86 8.20
N ARG A 377 -14.49 -8.47 7.26
CA ARG A 377 -14.21 -7.92 5.94
C ARG A 377 -14.46 -8.98 4.86
N ALA A 378 -14.97 -8.53 3.72
CA ALA A 378 -15.00 -9.31 2.49
C ALA A 378 -14.54 -8.44 1.31
N GLU A 379 -13.73 -9.00 0.43
CA GLU A 379 -13.22 -8.35 -0.78
C GLU A 379 -13.34 -9.28 -1.99
N TYR A 380 -13.57 -8.69 -3.15
CA TYR A 380 -13.54 -9.36 -4.45
C TYR A 380 -12.75 -8.49 -5.42
N ALA A 381 -11.87 -9.11 -6.20
CA ALA A 381 -11.14 -8.41 -7.23
C ALA A 381 -11.03 -9.25 -8.52
N ASN A 382 -10.90 -8.57 -9.66
CA ASN A 382 -10.89 -9.18 -10.99
C ASN A 382 -10.00 -8.40 -11.95
N THR A 383 -9.02 -9.09 -12.52
CA THR A 383 -8.16 -8.61 -13.62
C THR A 383 -8.44 -9.33 -14.95
N TYR A 384 -9.37 -10.30 -14.94
CA TYR A 384 -9.82 -11.02 -16.13
C TYR A 384 -10.71 -10.16 -17.05
N LEU A 385 -10.41 -10.22 -18.35
CA LEU A 385 -11.19 -9.58 -19.40
C LEU A 385 -11.70 -10.63 -20.39
N LYS A 386 -13.02 -10.67 -20.57
CA LYS A 386 -13.64 -11.60 -21.51
C LYS A 386 -13.13 -11.35 -22.93
N ASN A 387 -12.67 -12.42 -23.59
CA ASN A 387 -12.13 -12.42 -24.96
C ASN A 387 -10.79 -11.66 -25.15
N LEU A 388 -10.15 -11.19 -24.07
CA LEU A 388 -8.87 -10.49 -24.11
C LEU A 388 -7.91 -11.12 -23.09
N PRO A 389 -7.25 -12.23 -23.45
CA PRO A 389 -6.35 -12.94 -22.55
C PRO A 389 -5.11 -12.11 -22.22
N ASN A 390 -4.59 -12.29 -20.99
CA ASN A 390 -3.26 -11.83 -20.58
C ASN A 390 -3.00 -10.32 -20.75
N VAL A 391 -4.01 -9.49 -20.58
CA VAL A 391 -3.89 -8.03 -20.66
C VAL A 391 -3.21 -7.46 -19.41
N TRP A 392 -3.81 -7.64 -18.23
CA TRP A 392 -3.41 -6.91 -17.04
C TRP A 392 -1.97 -7.21 -16.62
N TYR A 393 -1.22 -6.16 -16.32
CA TYR A 393 0.19 -6.21 -15.92
C TYR A 393 1.17 -6.72 -17.01
N ASN A 394 0.75 -6.82 -18.26
CA ASN A 394 1.61 -7.18 -19.38
C ASN A 394 1.61 -6.05 -20.42
N HIS A 395 2.68 -5.96 -21.20
CA HIS A 395 2.82 -4.97 -22.26
C HIS A 395 3.67 -5.57 -23.39
N ASP A 396 3.43 -5.15 -24.62
CA ASP A 396 4.13 -5.61 -25.82
C ASP A 396 5.56 -5.04 -25.98
N ILE A 397 5.80 -3.80 -25.54
CA ILE A 397 7.12 -3.16 -25.41
C ILE A 397 7.81 -3.62 -24.12
N TYR A 398 7.26 -3.25 -22.96
CA TYR A 398 7.81 -3.60 -21.65
C TYR A 398 7.41 -5.03 -21.27
N ARG A 399 7.92 -6.03 -21.99
CA ARG A 399 7.49 -7.44 -21.91
C ARG A 399 7.76 -8.15 -20.57
N THR A 400 8.60 -7.59 -19.71
CA THR A 400 8.69 -8.03 -18.30
C THR A 400 7.41 -7.69 -17.52
N GLY A 401 6.60 -6.77 -18.06
CA GLY A 401 5.32 -6.33 -17.54
C GLY A 401 5.43 -5.41 -16.34
N TYR A 402 4.29 -5.12 -15.72
CA TYR A 402 4.14 -4.23 -14.58
C TYR A 402 4.57 -4.92 -13.26
N ARG A 403 5.85 -5.28 -13.24
CA ARG A 403 6.53 -6.07 -12.21
C ARG A 403 7.79 -5.37 -11.77
N TYR A 404 8.20 -5.58 -10.52
CA TYR A 404 9.51 -5.17 -10.01
C TYR A 404 10.17 -6.39 -9.38
N LYS A 405 11.32 -6.79 -9.93
CA LYS A 405 12.06 -8.00 -9.53
C LYS A 405 11.18 -9.25 -9.46
N GLY A 406 10.42 -9.46 -10.53
CA GLY A 406 9.55 -10.63 -10.71
C GLY A 406 8.18 -10.56 -10.05
N ARG A 407 7.96 -9.67 -9.07
CA ARG A 407 6.66 -9.53 -8.39
C ARG A 407 5.80 -8.46 -9.05
N VAL A 408 4.50 -8.75 -9.20
CA VAL A 408 3.51 -7.78 -9.70
C VAL A 408 3.44 -6.59 -8.76
N ILE A 409 3.48 -5.38 -9.33
CA ILE A 409 3.48 -4.12 -8.58
C ILE A 409 2.10 -3.80 -7.99
N GLY A 410 1.04 -4.17 -8.72
CA GLY A 410 -0.35 -4.05 -8.29
C GLY A 410 -0.82 -5.24 -7.45
N HIS A 411 -1.97 -5.80 -7.81
CA HIS A 411 -2.63 -6.85 -7.03
C HIS A 411 -1.89 -8.17 -7.18
N HIS A 412 -1.66 -8.86 -6.06
CA HIS A 412 -0.82 -10.05 -6.01
C HIS A 412 -1.37 -11.23 -6.85
N MET A 413 -2.70 -11.36 -6.97
CA MET A 413 -3.36 -12.31 -7.90
C MET A 413 -2.85 -12.29 -9.36
N GLY A 414 -2.22 -11.19 -9.79
CA GLY A 414 -1.66 -11.04 -11.12
C GLY A 414 -2.69 -10.95 -12.25
N THR A 415 -2.24 -11.34 -13.44
CA THR A 415 -2.98 -11.24 -14.69
C THR A 415 -4.07 -12.29 -14.79
N ASP A 416 -5.16 -11.97 -15.48
CA ASP A 416 -6.17 -12.95 -15.90
C ASP A 416 -6.80 -13.74 -14.75
N SER A 417 -6.99 -13.03 -13.62
CA SER A 417 -7.32 -13.63 -12.33
C SER A 417 -8.58 -13.06 -11.71
N ARG A 418 -9.11 -13.82 -10.75
CA ARG A 418 -10.14 -13.39 -9.80
C ARG A 418 -9.74 -13.80 -8.40
N ASP A 419 -10.09 -12.95 -7.45
CA ASP A 419 -9.81 -13.16 -6.04
C ASP A 419 -11.06 -12.93 -5.18
N LEU A 420 -11.22 -13.73 -4.13
CA LEU A 420 -12.28 -13.63 -3.14
C LEU A 420 -11.71 -13.86 -1.74
N PHE A 421 -11.72 -12.80 -0.95
CA PHE A 421 -11.11 -12.77 0.37
C PHE A 421 -12.13 -12.51 1.47
N PHE A 422 -11.99 -13.21 2.60
CA PHE A 422 -12.73 -12.96 3.84
C PHE A 422 -11.79 -12.88 5.04
N GLU A 423 -12.10 -11.98 5.96
CA GLU A 423 -11.38 -11.85 7.23
C GLU A 423 -12.35 -11.61 8.39
N MET A 424 -12.09 -12.25 9.52
CA MET A 424 -12.73 -11.95 10.79
C MET A 424 -11.65 -11.71 11.84
N THR A 425 -11.77 -10.62 12.59
CA THR A 425 -10.80 -10.25 13.63
C THR A 425 -11.51 -10.05 14.96
N TYR A 426 -11.05 -10.71 16.01
CA TYR A 426 -11.43 -10.46 17.40
C TYR A 426 -10.37 -9.59 18.09
N ARG A 427 -10.76 -8.42 18.61
CA ARG A 427 -9.83 -7.43 19.19
C ARG A 427 -9.85 -7.41 20.72
N VAL A 428 -8.65 -7.34 21.28
CA VAL A 428 -8.38 -7.20 22.73
C VAL A 428 -7.47 -5.99 22.96
N PRO A 429 -8.00 -4.75 22.83
CA PRO A 429 -7.19 -3.54 22.89
C PRO A 429 -6.54 -3.30 24.27
N GLU A 430 -6.99 -3.98 25.32
CA GLU A 430 -6.37 -3.97 26.65
C GLU A 430 -4.91 -4.45 26.63
N ILE A 431 -4.61 -5.42 25.76
CA ILE A 431 -3.27 -5.98 25.56
C ILE A 431 -2.75 -5.68 24.15
N ASN A 432 -3.33 -4.68 23.46
CA ASN A 432 -3.02 -4.39 22.06
C ASN A 432 -3.04 -5.65 21.17
N GLY A 433 -3.99 -6.55 21.46
CA GLY A 433 -4.03 -7.88 20.87
C GLY A 433 -5.17 -8.08 19.89
N TRP A 434 -5.01 -9.09 19.05
CA TRP A 434 -6.04 -9.56 18.14
C TRP A 434 -5.89 -11.06 17.83
N ILE A 435 -7.01 -11.69 17.49
CA ILE A 435 -7.08 -13.01 16.86
C ILE A 435 -7.70 -12.78 15.49
N LYS A 436 -7.08 -13.29 14.43
CA LYS A 436 -7.52 -13.10 13.05
C LYS A 436 -7.72 -14.45 12.37
N LEU A 437 -8.83 -14.60 11.69
CA LEU A 437 -9.12 -15.72 10.80
C LEU A 437 -9.31 -15.17 9.39
N SER A 438 -8.68 -15.78 8.40
CA SER A 438 -8.88 -15.40 7.00
C SER A 438 -9.10 -16.61 6.10
N TYR A 439 -9.84 -16.38 5.02
CA TYR A 439 -10.02 -17.32 3.92
C TYR A 439 -9.79 -16.56 2.62
N ASP A 440 -9.04 -17.19 1.72
CA ASP A 440 -8.72 -16.63 0.42
C ASP A 440 -8.94 -17.67 -0.68
N MET A 441 -9.44 -17.22 -1.84
CA MET A 441 -9.62 -18.06 -3.01
C MET A 441 -9.32 -17.28 -4.28
N GLU A 442 -8.22 -17.63 -4.91
CA GLU A 442 -7.79 -17.09 -6.19
C GLU A 442 -7.98 -18.10 -7.33
N LYS A 443 -8.38 -17.59 -8.48
CA LYS A 443 -8.39 -18.33 -9.75
C LYS A 443 -7.55 -17.59 -10.77
N HIS A 444 -6.68 -18.32 -11.45
CA HIS A 444 -5.77 -17.78 -12.45
C HIS A 444 -6.09 -18.33 -13.84
N ASN A 445 -5.51 -17.68 -14.86
CA ASN A 445 -5.55 -18.12 -16.26
C ASN A 445 -6.98 -18.37 -16.75
N LEU A 446 -7.92 -17.49 -16.36
CA LEU A 446 -9.35 -17.62 -16.64
C LEU A 446 -9.71 -17.56 -18.12
N SER A 447 -8.79 -17.13 -18.97
CA SER A 447 -8.92 -17.17 -20.42
C SER A 447 -8.53 -18.52 -21.04
N SER A 448 -7.91 -19.43 -20.26
CA SER A 448 -7.53 -20.78 -20.67
C SER A 448 -8.60 -21.82 -20.33
N THR A 449 -8.42 -23.04 -20.85
CA THR A 449 -9.28 -24.21 -20.54
C THR A 449 -9.03 -24.78 -19.16
N VAL A 450 -7.83 -24.59 -18.60
CA VAL A 450 -7.46 -24.97 -17.24
C VAL A 450 -7.33 -23.70 -16.42
N ASN A 451 -8.02 -23.63 -15.28
CA ASN A 451 -8.02 -22.46 -14.41
C ASN A 451 -7.47 -22.86 -13.04
N PRO A 452 -6.14 -22.78 -12.85
CA PRO A 452 -5.52 -23.06 -11.56
C PRO A 452 -6.20 -22.29 -10.44
N THR A 453 -6.48 -22.98 -9.34
CA THR A 453 -7.19 -22.40 -8.19
C THR A 453 -6.32 -22.54 -6.94
N LYS A 454 -6.08 -21.43 -6.26
CA LYS A 454 -5.43 -21.38 -4.94
C LYS A 454 -6.50 -21.13 -3.88
N ILE A 455 -6.45 -21.91 -2.80
CA ILE A 455 -7.34 -21.73 -1.64
C ILE A 455 -6.46 -21.66 -0.40
N GLU A 456 -6.64 -20.63 0.42
CA GLU A 456 -5.90 -20.46 1.66
C GLU A 456 -6.85 -20.27 2.84
N SER A 457 -6.40 -20.75 4.00
CA SER A 457 -7.03 -20.43 5.28
C SER A 457 -5.94 -20.12 6.28
N SER A 458 -6.10 -19.03 7.03
CA SER A 458 -5.10 -18.64 8.02
C SER A 458 -5.70 -18.28 9.36
N VAL A 459 -4.92 -18.54 10.41
CA VAL A 459 -5.16 -18.06 11.76
C VAL A 459 -3.93 -17.30 12.23
N GLY A 460 -4.16 -16.10 12.77
CA GLY A 460 -3.13 -15.27 13.37
C GLY A 460 -3.51 -14.84 14.77
N VAL A 461 -2.52 -14.66 15.63
CA VAL A 461 -2.67 -14.12 16.98
C VAL A 461 -1.58 -13.11 17.22
N LYS A 462 -1.92 -11.99 17.86
CA LYS A 462 -0.97 -10.99 18.33
C LYS A 462 -1.38 -10.48 19.70
N PHE A 463 -0.41 -10.20 20.56
CA PHE A 463 -0.63 -9.49 21.82
C PHE A 463 0.66 -8.89 22.37
N ASP A 464 0.52 -7.82 23.15
CA ASP A 464 1.61 -7.28 23.95
C ASP A 464 1.69 -8.00 25.29
N VAL A 465 2.89 -8.43 25.68
CA VAL A 465 3.15 -9.06 26.99
C VAL A 465 3.58 -8.05 28.06
N GLY A 466 3.71 -6.77 27.69
CA GLY A 466 4.17 -5.69 28.57
C GLY A 466 5.65 -5.32 28.34
N GLY A 467 6.09 -4.25 28.99
CA GLY A 467 7.49 -3.80 28.92
C GLY A 467 7.99 -3.36 27.54
N GLY A 468 7.12 -3.20 26.54
CA GLY A 468 7.49 -2.89 25.15
C GLY A 468 7.57 -4.10 24.22
N VAL A 469 7.37 -5.32 24.76
CA VAL A 469 7.41 -6.59 24.02
C VAL A 469 6.04 -6.92 23.41
N SER A 470 6.03 -7.31 22.13
CA SER A 470 4.88 -7.85 21.42
C SER A 470 5.22 -9.21 20.80
N MET A 471 4.24 -10.11 20.78
CA MET A 471 4.36 -11.43 20.18
C MET A 471 3.29 -11.60 19.10
N GLU A 472 3.67 -12.19 17.98
CA GLU A 472 2.75 -12.57 16.90
C GLU A 472 3.03 -14.01 16.47
N GLY A 473 1.96 -14.76 16.23
CA GLY A 473 2.01 -16.10 15.67
C GLY A 473 0.99 -16.25 14.54
N ARG A 474 1.36 -16.92 13.46
CA ARG A 474 0.47 -17.18 12.32
C ARG A 474 0.65 -18.59 11.81
N TYR A 475 -0.45 -19.20 11.38
CA TYR A 475 -0.49 -20.43 10.63
C TYR A 475 -1.33 -20.23 9.36
N ILE A 476 -0.82 -20.67 8.22
CA ILE A 476 -1.47 -20.62 6.91
C ILE A 476 -1.49 -22.04 6.36
N SER A 477 -2.66 -22.48 5.88
CA SER A 477 -2.80 -23.71 5.09
C SER A 477 -3.31 -23.34 3.70
N GLY A 478 -2.48 -23.56 2.70
CA GLY A 478 -2.74 -23.32 1.29
C GLY A 478 -2.92 -24.62 0.53
N ARG A 479 -3.79 -24.59 -0.49
CA ARG A 479 -3.99 -25.68 -1.43
C ARG A 479 -4.07 -25.16 -2.86
N LEU A 480 -3.20 -25.67 -3.71
CA LEU A 480 -3.14 -25.44 -5.14
C LEU A 480 -3.90 -26.57 -5.86
N LYS A 481 -4.79 -26.22 -6.79
CA LYS A 481 -5.57 -27.17 -7.59
C LYS A 481 -5.42 -26.82 -9.06
N ASP A 482 -5.38 -27.84 -9.92
CA ASP A 482 -5.32 -27.69 -11.38
C ASP A 482 -4.10 -26.89 -11.88
N TYR A 483 -3.00 -26.93 -11.11
CA TYR A 483 -1.68 -26.51 -11.56
C TYR A 483 -1.01 -27.70 -12.26
N GLU A 484 -0.56 -27.51 -13.50
CA GLU A 484 0.20 -28.52 -14.24
C GLU A 484 1.49 -28.87 -13.45
N ASP A 485 1.89 -30.14 -13.51
CA ASP A 485 3.17 -30.63 -12.97
C ASP A 485 3.40 -30.54 -11.44
N LEU A 486 2.37 -30.24 -10.63
CA LEU A 486 2.49 -30.35 -9.17
C LEU A 486 2.12 -31.75 -8.65
N SER A 487 3.00 -32.35 -7.85
CA SER A 487 2.65 -33.53 -7.07
C SER A 487 1.59 -33.20 -6.00
N ASP A 488 0.83 -34.20 -5.54
CA ASP A 488 -0.14 -34.03 -4.44
C ASP A 488 0.48 -33.40 -3.18
N LYS A 489 1.77 -33.67 -2.90
CA LYS A 489 2.49 -33.07 -1.78
C LYS A 489 2.75 -31.58 -2.02
N GLN A 490 3.26 -31.20 -3.19
CA GLN A 490 3.53 -29.81 -3.57
C GLN A 490 2.24 -28.98 -3.75
N SER A 491 1.10 -29.64 -3.94
CA SER A 491 -0.20 -28.98 -4.00
C SER A 491 -0.69 -28.46 -2.64
N ARG A 492 -0.03 -28.80 -1.53
CA ARG A 492 -0.38 -28.34 -0.18
C ARG A 492 0.80 -27.60 0.43
N ILE A 493 0.53 -26.45 1.00
CA ILE A 493 1.55 -25.61 1.63
C ILE A 493 1.07 -25.26 3.03
N ASN A 494 1.85 -25.59 4.05
CA ASN A 494 1.62 -25.21 5.42
C ASN A 494 2.76 -24.33 5.89
N LEU A 495 2.42 -23.10 6.29
CA LEU A 495 3.38 -22.12 6.78
C LEU A 495 3.03 -21.74 8.21
N MET A 496 4.04 -21.79 9.08
CA MET A 496 3.99 -21.29 10.45
C MET A 496 4.96 -20.13 10.59
N SER A 497 4.56 -19.05 11.24
CA SER A 497 5.46 -17.97 11.60
C SER A 497 5.27 -17.54 13.04
N PHE A 498 6.37 -17.18 13.69
CA PHE A 498 6.40 -16.57 15.01
C PHE A 498 7.30 -15.34 14.97
N GLU A 499 6.81 -14.22 15.50
CA GLU A 499 7.57 -12.99 15.64
C GLU A 499 7.56 -12.51 17.08
N LEU A 500 8.74 -12.11 17.55
CA LEU A 500 8.94 -11.37 18.79
C LEU A 500 9.47 -9.99 18.42
N SER A 501 8.84 -8.93 18.91
CA SER A 501 9.31 -7.55 18.73
C SER A 501 9.40 -6.80 20.05
N TYR A 502 10.33 -5.86 20.11
CA TYR A 502 10.52 -4.96 21.25
C TYR A 502 10.61 -3.52 20.75
N ASN A 503 9.83 -2.63 21.34
CA ASN A 503 9.84 -1.19 21.07
C ASN A 503 10.40 -0.43 22.28
N PHE A 504 11.35 0.47 22.05
CA PHE A 504 12.08 1.22 23.08
C PHE A 504 11.31 2.45 23.62
#